data_AF-A0A1B5Z825-F1
#
_entry.id   AF-A0A1B5Z825-F1
#
_cell.length_a   1.000
_cell.length_b   1.000
_cell.length_c   1.000
_cell.angle_alpha   90.00
_cell.angle_beta   90.00
_cell.angle_gamma   90.00
#
_symmetry.space_group_name_H-M   'P 1'
#
loop_
_entity.id
_entity.type
_entity.pdbx_description
1 polymer ?
#
loop_
_entity_poly.entity_id
_entity_poly.type
_entity_poly.pdbx_seq_one_letter_code
_entity_poly.pdbx_strand_id
1 'polypeptide(L)'
;DVFGNHMQSGVHMNLSRSLFGRDEYPVRGLQVRIPYRHDDRDFTHIFVVILTDSDLHSGFLTMGYEHFASKLFAKTDTSVNLVDDMGFQWKCTVEYVPPPSDNVKIGGEWLNFMKTRKYKQGTYLMFGTRRLGRAWELFVKEG
;
A
#
# COMPACT_ATOMS: atom_id res chain seq x y z
N ASP A 1 -51.68 -19.84 -7.48
CA ASP A 1 -50.32 -20.27 -7.85
C ASP A 1 -49.29 -19.77 -6.86
N VAL A 2 -48.44 -20.71 -6.45
CA VAL A 2 -47.30 -20.54 -5.54
C VAL A 2 -46.07 -20.29 -6.39
N PHE A 3 -45.38 -19.17 -6.18
CA PHE A 3 -43.96 -19.06 -6.52
C PHE A 3 -43.27 -18.22 -5.44
N GLY A 4 -42.43 -18.89 -4.65
CA GLY A 4 -41.46 -18.24 -3.77
C GLY A 4 -40.21 -17.80 -4.52
N ASN A 5 -39.44 -16.90 -3.93
CA ASN A 5 -38.05 -17.16 -3.56
C ASN A 5 -37.38 -15.96 -2.86
N HIS A 6 -36.86 -16.26 -1.67
CA HIS A 6 -35.61 -15.81 -1.03
C HIS A 6 -35.02 -14.40 -1.28
N MET A 7 -35.03 -13.62 -0.19
CA MET A 7 -33.87 -13.08 0.53
C MET A 7 -32.68 -12.53 -0.28
N GLN A 8 -32.48 -11.22 -0.19
CA GLN A 8 -31.21 -10.64 0.30
C GLN A 8 -31.53 -9.35 1.07
N SER A 9 -31.59 -9.48 2.40
CA SER A 9 -31.59 -8.32 3.31
C SER A 9 -30.18 -7.73 3.30
N GLY A 10 -30.02 -6.56 2.69
CA GLY A 10 -28.81 -5.76 2.81
C GLY A 10 -28.71 -5.26 4.25
N VAL A 11 -27.92 -5.93 5.09
CA VAL A 11 -27.65 -5.48 6.45
C VAL A 11 -26.75 -4.25 6.37
N HIS A 12 -27.37 -3.07 6.37
CA HIS A 12 -26.67 -1.81 6.61
C HIS A 12 -26.32 -1.73 8.09
N MET A 13 -25.10 -2.14 8.46
CA MET A 13 -24.58 -1.98 9.82
C MET A 13 -24.25 -0.51 10.06
N ASN A 14 -25.18 0.26 10.65
CA ASN A 14 -24.88 1.56 11.21
C ASN A 14 -24.17 1.34 12.57
N LEU A 15 -22.85 1.28 12.55
CA LEU A 15 -22.06 1.23 13.78
C LEU A 15 -22.09 2.61 14.43
N SER A 16 -22.85 2.73 15.52
CA SER A 16 -22.89 3.94 16.34
C SER A 16 -21.49 4.27 16.85
N ARG A 17 -21.12 5.56 16.84
CA ARG A 17 -19.89 6.06 17.47
C ARG A 17 -19.79 5.70 18.95
N SER A 18 -20.90 5.38 19.62
CA SER A 18 -20.91 4.93 21.01
C SER A 18 -20.42 3.49 21.22
N LEU A 19 -20.22 2.71 20.15
CA LEU A 19 -19.64 1.36 20.21
C LEU A 19 -18.10 1.38 20.24
N PHE A 20 -17.50 2.48 19.83
CA PHE A 20 -16.08 2.72 20.04
C PHE A 20 -15.94 3.31 21.44
N GLY A 21 -15.08 2.70 22.27
CA GLY A 21 -14.75 3.24 23.59
C GLY A 21 -14.25 4.69 23.48
N ARG A 22 -14.13 5.39 24.62
CA ARG A 22 -13.53 6.73 24.63
C ARG A 22 -12.16 6.66 23.94
N ASP A 23 -11.85 7.66 23.11
CA ASP A 23 -10.52 7.89 22.53
C ASP A 23 -9.53 8.18 23.65
N GLU A 24 -9.14 7.15 24.39
CA GLU A 24 -8.01 7.17 25.29
C GLU A 24 -6.80 6.74 24.46
N TYR A 25 -5.93 7.70 24.14
CA TYR A 25 -4.62 7.39 23.56
C TYR A 25 -3.93 6.36 24.46
N PRO A 26 -3.54 5.18 23.94
CA PRO A 26 -2.85 4.20 24.75
C PRO A 26 -1.55 4.81 25.25
N VAL A 27 -1.33 4.66 26.56
CA VAL A 27 -0.14 5.05 27.31
C VAL A 27 1.13 4.71 26.52
N ARG A 28 2.10 5.64 26.45
CA ARG A 28 3.42 5.41 25.84
C ARG A 28 4.03 4.14 26.42
N GLY A 29 4.05 3.06 25.64
CA GLY A 29 4.61 1.77 26.07
C GLY A 29 3.83 0.54 25.59
N LEU A 30 2.54 0.69 25.25
CA LEU A 30 1.86 -0.35 24.48
C LEU A 30 2.22 -0.15 23.01
N GLN A 31 3.18 -0.95 22.52
CA GLN A 31 3.41 -1.16 21.10
C GLN A 31 2.09 -1.74 20.55
N VAL A 32 1.21 -0.85 20.08
CA VAL A 32 0.01 -1.22 19.33
C VAL A 32 0.52 -2.14 18.25
N ARG A 33 0.11 -3.41 18.28
CA ARG A 33 0.44 -4.35 17.20
C ARG A 33 0.02 -3.65 15.92
N ILE A 34 1.00 -3.36 15.08
CA ILE A 34 0.80 -2.82 13.74
C ILE A 34 -0.35 -3.63 13.13
N PRO A 35 -1.37 -3.01 12.53
CA PRO A 35 -2.50 -3.75 11.98
C PRO A 35 -1.99 -4.99 11.24
N TYR A 36 -2.66 -6.13 11.44
CA TYR A 36 -2.33 -7.48 10.92
C TYR A 36 -1.81 -7.52 9.47
N ARG A 37 -2.03 -6.47 8.69
CA ARG A 37 -1.65 -6.29 7.31
C ARG A 37 -0.15 -6.05 7.05
N HIS A 38 0.68 -5.79 8.08
CA HIS A 38 2.13 -5.56 7.94
C HIS A 38 3.01 -6.59 8.67
N ASP A 39 2.45 -7.76 9.01
CA ASP A 39 3.24 -8.91 9.44
C ASP A 39 3.93 -9.52 8.20
N ASP A 40 5.25 -9.56 8.20
CA ASP A 40 6.05 -10.00 7.05
C ASP A 40 5.78 -11.46 6.68
N ARG A 41 5.28 -12.26 7.64
CA ARG A 41 4.90 -13.66 7.44
C ARG A 41 3.64 -13.81 6.60
N ASP A 42 2.83 -12.76 6.47
CA ASP A 42 1.62 -12.76 5.65
C ASP A 42 1.87 -12.37 4.19
N PHE A 43 3.07 -11.88 3.85
CA PHE A 43 3.41 -11.49 2.50
C PHE A 43 3.98 -12.65 1.70
N THR A 44 3.43 -12.86 0.50
CA THR A 44 3.98 -13.82 -0.46
C THR A 44 5.27 -13.29 -1.06
N HIS A 45 5.36 -11.96 -1.24
CA HIS A 45 6.51 -11.29 -1.82
C HIS A 45 6.81 -10.00 -1.06
N ILE A 46 8.09 -9.79 -0.80
CA ILE A 46 8.63 -8.60 -0.15
C ILE A 46 9.76 -8.07 -1.02
N PHE A 47 9.85 -6.75 -1.13
CA PHE A 47 11.03 -6.06 -1.65
C PHE A 47 11.37 -4.86 -0.79
N VAL A 48 12.64 -4.48 -0.83
CA VAL A 48 13.17 -3.34 -0.07
C VAL A 48 13.75 -2.34 -1.05
N VAL A 49 13.45 -1.07 -0.81
CA VAL A 49 14.00 0.06 -1.54
C VAL A 49 14.76 0.95 -0.55
N ILE A 50 15.96 1.37 -0.92
CA ILE A 50 16.70 2.41 -0.21
C ILE A 50 16.41 3.72 -0.93
N LEU A 51 15.76 4.67 -0.23
CA LEU A 51 15.36 5.92 -0.85
C LEU A 51 16.57 6.74 -1.28
N THR A 52 16.60 7.09 -2.57
CA THR A 52 17.56 8.04 -3.12
C THR A 52 17.02 9.47 -3.00
N ASP A 53 17.88 10.46 -3.23
CA ASP A 53 17.45 11.85 -3.32
C ASP A 53 16.41 12.06 -4.44
N SER A 54 16.54 11.32 -5.54
CA SER A 54 15.56 11.35 -6.65
C SER A 54 14.18 10.86 -6.21
N ASP A 55 14.11 9.76 -5.43
CA ASP A 55 12.82 9.20 -5.00
C ASP A 55 12.05 10.16 -4.08
N LEU A 56 12.77 11.00 -3.33
CA LEU A 56 12.17 11.97 -2.40
C LEU A 56 11.67 13.23 -3.11
N HIS A 57 12.32 13.66 -4.19
CA HIS A 57 12.09 14.98 -4.78
C HIS A 57 11.45 14.93 -6.17
N SER A 58 11.66 13.87 -6.95
CA SER A 58 11.10 13.75 -8.31
C SER A 58 9.58 13.55 -8.29
N GLY A 59 9.04 13.08 -7.17
CA GLY A 59 7.64 12.68 -7.04
C GLY A 59 7.35 11.28 -7.56
N PHE A 60 8.38 10.52 -7.94
CA PHE A 60 8.25 9.14 -8.38
C PHE A 60 9.24 8.23 -7.65
N LEU A 61 8.80 7.01 -7.34
CA LEU A 61 9.68 5.88 -7.13
C LEU A 61 9.92 5.19 -8.48
N THR A 62 11.18 5.07 -8.89
CA THR A 62 11.54 4.37 -10.15
C THR A 62 12.21 3.05 -9.85
N MET A 63 11.71 1.96 -10.43
CA MET A 63 12.25 0.61 -10.26
C MET A 63 12.46 -0.03 -11.63
N GLY A 64 13.57 -0.74 -11.82
CA GLY A 64 13.75 -1.57 -13.01
C GLY A 64 12.60 -2.57 -13.15
N TYR A 65 12.10 -2.77 -14.37
CA TYR A 65 10.96 -3.64 -14.60
C TYR A 65 11.32 -5.12 -14.41
N GLU A 66 12.54 -5.48 -14.76
CA GLU A 66 13.07 -6.83 -14.56
C GLU A 66 13.03 -7.25 -13.07
N HIS A 67 12.91 -8.56 -12.85
CA HIS A 67 12.82 -9.21 -11.54
C HIS A 67 11.56 -8.93 -10.72
N PHE A 68 11.49 -7.81 -10.00
CA PHE A 68 10.47 -7.63 -8.96
C PHE A 68 9.25 -6.89 -9.46
N ALA A 69 9.44 -5.75 -10.14
CA ALA A 69 8.33 -4.96 -10.67
C ALA A 69 7.49 -5.77 -11.68
N SER A 70 8.11 -6.60 -12.53
CA SER A 70 7.41 -7.52 -13.45
C SER A 70 6.57 -8.61 -12.77
N LYS A 71 6.85 -8.95 -11.51
CA LYS A 71 6.00 -9.88 -10.72
C LYS A 71 4.77 -9.18 -10.12
N LEU A 72 4.87 -7.88 -9.90
CA LEU A 72 3.80 -7.07 -9.30
C LEU A 72 2.88 -6.45 -10.35
N PHE A 73 3.47 -5.87 -11.39
CA PHE A 73 2.80 -4.98 -12.33
C PHE A 73 2.82 -5.58 -13.74
N ALA A 74 1.64 -5.65 -14.34
CA ALA A 74 1.52 -5.78 -15.79
C ALA A 74 1.92 -4.46 -16.45
N LYS A 75 2.43 -4.52 -17.68
CA LYS A 75 2.80 -3.31 -18.47
C LYS A 75 1.61 -2.37 -18.74
N THR A 76 0.38 -2.85 -18.54
CA THR A 76 -0.87 -2.11 -18.71
C THR A 76 -1.45 -1.56 -17.40
N ASP A 77 -0.84 -1.86 -16.26
CA ASP A 77 -1.33 -1.37 -14.97
C ASP A 77 -1.07 0.13 -14.86
N THR A 78 -2.06 0.86 -14.34
CA THR A 78 -2.03 2.35 -14.30
C THR A 78 -2.04 2.90 -12.88
N SER A 79 -2.29 2.07 -11.87
CA SER A 79 -2.48 2.52 -10.49
C SER A 79 -2.20 1.43 -9.47
N VAL A 80 -1.78 1.85 -8.29
CA VAL A 80 -1.60 1.01 -7.10
C VAL A 80 -1.92 1.81 -5.85
N ASN A 81 -2.55 1.19 -4.86
CA ASN A 81 -2.71 1.80 -3.54
C ASN A 81 -1.55 1.38 -2.65
N LEU A 82 -0.82 2.33 -2.09
CA LEU A 82 0.13 2.05 -1.02
C LEU A 82 -0.59 2.16 0.32
N VAL A 83 -0.45 1.16 1.19
CA VAL A 83 -1.03 1.17 2.54
C VAL A 83 0.11 1.18 3.53
N ASP A 84 0.28 2.28 4.24
CA ASP A 84 1.36 2.38 5.23
C ASP A 84 1.03 1.69 6.56
N ASP A 85 2.02 1.61 7.43
CA ASP A 85 1.97 0.98 8.75
C ASP A 85 0.96 1.64 9.72
N MET A 86 0.57 2.89 9.45
CA MET A 86 -0.51 3.58 10.15
C MET A 86 -1.89 3.33 9.53
N GLY A 87 -1.97 2.55 8.45
CA GLY A 87 -3.19 2.19 7.74
C GLY A 87 -3.70 3.25 6.76
N PHE A 88 -2.92 4.31 6.49
CA PHE A 88 -3.30 5.30 5.48
C PHE A 88 -3.08 4.75 4.09
N GLN A 89 -4.04 5.02 3.20
CA GLN A 89 -3.97 4.63 1.80
C GLN A 89 -3.52 5.82 0.96
N TRP A 90 -2.56 5.57 0.08
CA TRP A 90 -1.99 6.54 -0.84
C TRP A 90 -2.26 6.05 -2.27
N LYS A 91 -3.03 6.84 -3.02
CA LYS A 91 -3.39 6.50 -4.40
C LYS A 91 -2.26 6.88 -5.34
N CYS A 92 -1.50 5.88 -5.76
CA CYS A 92 -0.37 6.07 -6.64
C CYS A 92 -0.71 5.69 -8.08
N THR A 93 -0.11 6.41 -9.03
CA THR A 93 -0.10 6.02 -10.43
C THR A 93 1.02 5.03 -10.69
N VAL A 94 0.82 4.14 -11.66
CA VAL A 94 1.85 3.22 -12.15
C VAL A 94 2.04 3.50 -13.64
N GLU A 95 3.28 3.66 -14.06
CA GLU A 95 3.64 3.87 -15.46
C GLU A 95 4.79 2.93 -15.82
N TYR A 96 4.57 2.06 -16.81
CA TYR A 96 5.64 1.29 -17.42
C TYR A 96 6.31 2.11 -18.52
N VAL A 97 7.62 2.30 -18.41
CA VAL A 97 8.46 2.93 -19.42
C VAL A 97 9.18 1.84 -20.21
N PRO A 98 8.94 1.71 -21.53
CA PRO A 98 9.55 0.68 -22.35
C PRO A 98 11.08 0.88 -22.50
N PRO A 99 11.80 -0.10 -23.10
CA PRO A 99 13.22 0.04 -23.43
C PRO A 99 13.51 1.33 -24.21
N PRO A 100 14.70 1.96 -24.01
CA PRO A 100 15.89 1.39 -23.38
C PRO A 100 15.92 1.48 -21.84
N SER A 101 14.98 2.19 -21.21
CA SER A 101 14.99 2.35 -19.75
C SER A 101 14.41 1.15 -19.00
N ASP A 102 13.39 0.50 -19.57
CA ASP A 102 12.69 -0.68 -19.05
C ASP A 102 12.43 -0.63 -17.53
N ASN A 103 11.64 0.36 -17.11
CA ASN A 103 11.35 0.61 -15.71
C ASN A 103 9.86 0.84 -15.45
N VAL A 104 9.47 0.77 -14.19
CA VAL A 104 8.16 1.20 -13.70
C VAL A 104 8.34 2.37 -12.77
N LYS A 105 7.48 3.37 -12.92
CA LYS A 105 7.38 4.52 -12.04
C LYS A 105 6.11 4.43 -11.21
N ILE A 106 6.25 4.62 -9.90
CA ILE A 106 5.13 4.81 -8.97
C ILE A 106 5.07 6.29 -8.61
N GLY A 107 4.00 6.97 -9.02
CA GLY A 107 3.80 8.42 -8.83
C GLY A 107 2.53 8.74 -8.04
N GLY A 108 1.83 9.81 -8.45
CA GLY A 108 0.59 10.25 -7.80
C GLY A 108 0.85 10.77 -6.38
N GLU A 109 0.23 10.14 -5.38
CA GLU A 109 0.41 10.54 -3.97
C GLU A 109 1.77 10.14 -3.37
N TRP A 110 2.68 9.55 -4.14
CA TRP A 110 4.02 9.17 -3.69
C TRP A 110 4.76 10.32 -2.97
N LEU A 111 4.79 11.52 -3.56
CA LEU A 111 5.46 12.67 -2.96
C LEU A 111 4.81 13.12 -1.65
N ASN A 112 3.47 13.04 -1.56
CA ASN A 112 2.73 13.39 -0.35
C ASN A 112 2.98 12.36 0.75
N PHE A 113 3.05 11.08 0.39
CA PHE A 113 3.44 10.00 1.29
C PHE A 113 4.84 10.25 1.88
N MET A 114 5.85 10.50 1.03
CA MET A 114 7.22 10.82 1.48
C MET A 114 7.26 12.01 2.45
N LYS A 115 6.59 13.12 2.10
CA LYS A 115 6.55 14.34 2.92
C LYS A 115 5.82 14.15 4.24
N THR A 116 4.69 13.44 4.22
CA THR A 116 3.88 13.19 5.42
C THR A 116 4.63 12.33 6.43
N ARG A 117 5.33 11.32 5.93
CA ARG A 117 6.15 10.42 6.75
C ARG A 117 7.53 10.99 7.10
N LYS A 118 7.94 12.09 6.44
CA LYS A 118 9.22 12.78 6.65
C LYS A 118 10.43 11.88 6.44
N TYR A 119 10.32 10.97 5.47
CA TYR A 119 11.43 10.09 5.10
C TYR A 119 12.62 10.87 4.55
N LYS A 120 13.81 10.28 4.66
CA LYS A 120 15.07 10.89 4.27
C LYS A 120 15.83 9.97 3.32
N GLN A 121 16.85 10.52 2.66
CA GLN A 121 17.73 9.73 1.82
C GLN A 121 18.38 8.64 2.69
N GLY A 122 18.44 7.42 2.17
CA GLY A 122 18.96 6.26 2.88
C GLY A 122 17.94 5.55 3.78
N THR A 123 16.70 6.05 3.92
CA THR A 123 15.62 5.31 4.58
C THR A 123 15.31 4.04 3.78
N TYR A 124 15.14 2.92 4.51
CA TYR A 124 14.73 1.64 3.94
C TYR A 124 13.22 1.54 3.99
N LEU A 125 12.59 1.40 2.82
CA LEU A 125 11.17 1.07 2.74
C LEU A 125 11.01 -0.37 2.32
N MET A 126 10.28 -1.12 3.14
CA MET A 126 9.89 -2.48 2.85
C MET A 126 8.46 -2.48 2.30
N PHE A 127 8.29 -3.11 1.15
CA PHE A 127 7.00 -3.27 0.49
C PHE A 127 6.61 -4.75 0.47
N GLY A 128 5.35 -5.03 0.74
CA GLY A 128 4.80 -6.37 0.80
C GLY A 128 3.50 -6.50 0.02
N THR A 129 3.27 -7.67 -0.57
CA THR A 129 1.98 -8.05 -1.14
C THR A 129 1.60 -9.48 -0.77
N ARG A 130 0.29 -9.69 -0.59
CA ARG A 130 -0.32 -11.01 -0.38
C ARG A 130 -0.65 -11.74 -1.68
N ARG A 131 -0.60 -11.05 -2.83
CA ARG A 131 -0.97 -11.59 -4.15
C ARG A 131 0.04 -11.18 -5.22
N LEU A 132 0.38 -12.12 -6.09
CA LEU A 132 1.15 -11.86 -7.31
C LEU A 132 0.23 -11.48 -8.47
N GLY A 133 0.72 -10.60 -9.34
CA GLY A 133 0.03 -10.14 -10.55
C GLY A 133 -1.12 -9.16 -10.29
N ARG A 134 -1.11 -8.02 -10.98
CA ARG A 134 -2.09 -6.93 -10.84
C ARG A 134 -2.26 -6.50 -9.39
N ALA A 135 -1.13 -6.21 -8.73
CA ALA A 135 -1.13 -5.69 -7.37
C ALA A 135 -1.83 -4.31 -7.36
N TRP A 136 -3.08 -4.29 -6.95
CA TRP A 136 -3.85 -3.06 -6.74
C TRP A 136 -3.58 -2.45 -5.36
N GLU A 137 -2.92 -3.20 -4.48
CA GLU A 137 -2.55 -2.81 -3.12
C GLU A 137 -1.14 -3.33 -2.79
N LEU A 138 -0.29 -2.46 -2.26
CA LEU A 138 1.01 -2.79 -1.67
C LEU A 138 1.07 -2.23 -0.25
N PHE A 139 1.51 -3.04 0.69
CA PHE A 139 1.77 -2.60 2.04
C PHE A 139 3.18 -2.04 2.12
N VAL A 140 3.37 -0.89 2.74
CA VAL A 140 4.68 -0.24 2.87
C VAL A 140 4.95 0.09 4.34
N LYS A 141 6.18 -0.13 4.80
CA LYS A 141 6.66 0.31 6.12
C LYS A 141 8.13 0.69 6.05
N GLU A 142 8.59 1.48 7.02
CA GLU A 142 10.03 1.67 7.24
C GLU A 142 10.61 0.36 7.80
N GLY A 143 11.73 -0.09 7.22
CA GLY A 143 12.42 -1.33 7.57
C GLY A 143 13.42 -1.20 8.72
#